data_AF-A0A1G9BCQ5-F1
#
_entry.id   AF-A0A1G9BCQ5-F1
#
_cell.length_a   1.000
_cell.length_b   1.000
_cell.length_c   1.000
_cell.angle_alpha   90.00
_cell.angle_beta   90.00
_cell.angle_gamma   90.00
#
_symmetry.space_group_name_H-M   'P 1'
#
loop_
_entity.id
_entity.type
_entity.pdbx_description
1 polymer ?
#
loop_
_entity_poly.entity_id
_entity_poly.type
_entity_poly.pdbx_seq_one_letter_code
_entity_poly.pdbx_strand_id
1 'polypeptide(L)'
;MTRIDDTGDEGRSIEVRAVSRLFDDTTFPLTTDEVLAEFADVEISYPHQSDTLETVLETSGHETYESRNELELAILNGVRRDAVGRPRYSDRGDSPHDTDEQTRMQQSF
;
A
#
# COMPACT_ATOMS: atom_id res chain seq x y z
N MET A 1 -27.11 -14.10 23.04
CA MET A 1 -26.61 -14.30 21.66
C MET A 1 -25.26 -13.62 21.60
N THR A 2 -24.23 -14.26 22.18
CA THR A 2 -22.85 -13.77 22.08
C THR A 2 -22.41 -14.11 20.67
N ARG A 3 -22.37 -13.08 19.82
CA ARG A 3 -21.80 -13.19 18.49
C ARG A 3 -20.34 -13.55 18.71
N ILE A 4 -20.05 -14.79 18.36
CA ILE A 4 -18.74 -15.34 18.04
C ILE A 4 -17.97 -14.24 17.31
N ASP A 5 -16.98 -13.65 17.99
CA ASP A 5 -15.96 -12.88 17.32
C ASP A 5 -15.19 -13.90 16.50
N ASP A 6 -15.40 -13.83 15.19
CA ASP A 6 -14.96 -14.78 14.20
C ASP A 6 -13.43 -14.88 14.30
N THR A 7 -12.96 -15.96 14.91
CA THR A 7 -11.56 -16.36 14.88
C THR A 7 -11.25 -16.78 13.44
N GLY A 8 -10.72 -15.85 12.65
CA GLY A 8 -10.31 -16.08 11.28
C GLY A 8 -8.99 -15.38 11.03
N ASP A 9 -7.92 -16.18 10.98
CA ASP A 9 -6.51 -15.78 10.82
C ASP A 9 -5.90 -15.17 12.09
N GLU A 10 -4.86 -15.79 12.65
CA GLU A 10 -4.00 -15.14 13.66
C GLU A 10 -3.17 -14.06 12.94
N GLY A 11 -3.85 -13.03 12.44
CA GLY A 11 -3.27 -11.86 11.82
C GLY A 11 -2.26 -11.27 12.79
N ARG A 12 -1.01 -11.21 12.34
CA ARG A 12 0.11 -10.63 13.10
C ARG A 12 -0.20 -9.14 13.27
N SER A 13 -0.79 -8.79 14.41
CA SER A 13 -1.07 -7.40 14.78
C SER A 13 0.16 -6.76 15.42
N ILE A 14 0.51 -5.56 14.96
CA ILE A 14 1.63 -4.79 15.49
C ILE A 14 1.24 -3.34 15.72
N GLU A 15 1.84 -2.73 16.73
CA GLU A 15 1.72 -1.30 16.98
C GLU A 15 2.36 -0.52 15.82
N VAL A 16 1.77 0.60 15.41
CA VAL A 16 2.35 1.48 14.37
C VAL A 16 3.80 1.91 14.71
N ARG A 17 4.13 2.02 16.00
CA ARG A 17 5.48 2.35 16.50
C ARG A 17 6.50 1.21 16.33
N ALA A 18 6.03 0.00 16.10
CA ALA A 18 6.84 -1.20 15.91
C ALA A 18 6.96 -1.61 14.44
N VAL A 19 6.25 -0.94 13.51
CA VAL A 19 6.22 -1.29 12.08
C VAL A 19 7.60 -1.30 11.44
N SER A 20 8.49 -0.39 11.84
CA SER A 20 9.87 -0.34 11.34
C SER A 20 10.65 -1.63 11.60
N ARG A 21 10.32 -2.36 12.69
CA ARG A 21 10.98 -3.63 13.01
C ARG A 21 10.47 -4.80 12.17
N LEU A 22 9.27 -4.69 11.60
CA LEU A 22 8.73 -5.71 10.70
C LEU A 22 9.61 -5.83 9.45
N PHE A 23 10.11 -4.69 8.97
CA PHE A 23 10.94 -4.59 7.78
C PHE A 23 12.44 -4.62 8.13
N ASP A 24 12.83 -5.24 9.27
CA ASP A 24 14.23 -5.24 9.70
C ASP A 24 15.12 -6.03 8.73
N ASP A 25 14.60 -7.17 8.30
CA ASP A 25 15.26 -8.13 7.41
C ASP A 25 14.97 -7.87 5.92
N THR A 26 14.17 -6.85 5.61
CA THR A 26 13.76 -6.56 4.23
C THR A 26 14.82 -5.77 3.48
N THR A 27 15.04 -6.14 2.22
CA THR A 27 15.97 -5.45 1.32
C THR A 27 15.26 -4.36 0.53
N PHE A 28 15.95 -3.24 0.29
CA PHE A 28 15.45 -2.10 -0.48
C PHE A 28 16.32 -1.90 -1.75
N PRO A 29 15.77 -1.33 -2.85
CA PRO A 29 14.41 -0.80 -2.99
C PRO A 29 13.34 -1.90 -3.02
N LEU A 30 12.13 -1.56 -2.57
CA LEU A 30 11.00 -2.49 -2.44
C LEU A 30 9.71 -1.83 -2.91
N THR A 31 8.89 -2.54 -3.66
CA THR A 31 7.62 -2.02 -4.17
C THR A 31 6.44 -2.25 -3.22
N THR A 32 5.38 -1.45 -3.35
CA THR A 32 4.15 -1.68 -2.57
C THR A 32 3.57 -3.07 -2.82
N ASP A 33 3.60 -3.57 -4.05
CA ASP A 33 3.13 -4.92 -4.39
C ASP A 33 3.92 -6.01 -3.64
N GLU A 34 5.25 -5.89 -3.60
CA GLU A 34 6.10 -6.83 -2.85
C GLU A 34 5.86 -6.77 -1.34
N VAL A 35 5.64 -5.57 -0.78
CA VAL A 35 5.26 -5.42 0.63
C VAL A 35 3.94 -6.11 0.90
N LEU A 36 2.93 -5.89 0.06
CA LEU A 36 1.59 -6.45 0.25
C LEU A 36 1.57 -7.96 0.01
N ALA A 37 2.38 -8.48 -0.90
CA ALA A 37 2.48 -9.92 -1.14
C ALA A 37 2.92 -10.68 0.13
N GLU A 38 3.75 -10.09 0.98
CA GLU A 38 4.22 -10.73 2.22
C GLU A 38 3.47 -10.25 3.47
N PHE A 39 2.98 -9.01 3.51
CA PHE A 39 2.51 -8.36 4.72
C PHE A 39 1.11 -7.74 4.60
N ALA A 40 0.34 -7.98 3.55
CA ALA A 40 -1.01 -7.41 3.40
C ALA A 40 -1.91 -7.67 4.62
N ASP A 41 -1.87 -8.89 5.16
CA ASP A 41 -2.67 -9.33 6.31
C ASP A 41 -2.15 -8.83 7.68
N VAL A 42 -1.06 -8.04 7.71
CA VAL A 42 -0.57 -7.45 8.96
C VAL A 42 -1.48 -6.32 9.39
N GLU A 43 -2.08 -6.44 10.58
CA GLU A 43 -2.86 -5.36 11.19
C GLU A 43 -1.95 -4.35 11.89
N ILE A 44 -2.16 -3.07 11.57
CA ILE A 44 -1.47 -1.94 12.19
C ILE A 44 -2.40 -1.31 13.23
N SER A 45 -2.04 -1.43 14.50
CA SER A 45 -2.80 -0.84 15.61
C SER A 45 -2.29 0.56 15.98
N TYR A 46 -3.23 1.48 16.21
CA TYR A 46 -3.00 2.87 16.62
C TYR A 46 -4.12 3.33 17.57
N PRO A 47 -3.99 4.49 18.26
CA PRO A 47 -4.66 4.76 19.56
C PRO A 47 -6.17 4.47 19.69
N HIS A 48 -6.94 4.46 18.62
CA HIS A 48 -8.38 4.16 18.64
C HIS A 48 -8.86 3.29 17.46
N GLN A 49 -7.95 2.70 16.68
CA GLN A 49 -8.31 1.95 15.47
C GLN A 49 -7.20 0.95 15.13
N SER A 50 -7.54 -0.04 14.33
CA SER A 50 -6.58 -0.85 13.59
C SER A 50 -7.05 -0.97 12.16
N ASP A 51 -6.08 -1.01 11.25
CA ASP A 51 -6.31 -1.20 9.83
C ASP A 51 -5.20 -2.10 9.25
N THR A 52 -5.51 -2.80 8.17
CA THR A 52 -4.53 -3.65 7.49
C THR A 52 -3.45 -2.81 6.82
N LEU A 53 -2.25 -3.38 6.67
CA LEU A 53 -1.16 -2.72 5.97
C LEU A 53 -1.54 -2.35 4.53
N GLU A 54 -2.33 -3.21 3.88
CA GLU A 54 -2.95 -2.92 2.58
C GLU A 54 -3.74 -1.62 2.61
N THR A 55 -4.73 -1.50 3.50
CA THR A 55 -5.58 -0.32 3.63
C THR A 55 -4.75 0.94 3.88
N VAL A 56 -3.74 0.84 4.74
CA VAL A 56 -2.85 1.96 5.06
C VAL A 56 -2.03 2.38 3.84
N LEU A 57 -1.42 1.44 3.12
CA LEU A 57 -0.56 1.74 1.98
C LEU A 57 -1.33 2.18 0.73
N GLU A 58 -2.54 1.69 0.50
CA GLU A 58 -3.44 2.20 -0.55
C GLU A 58 -3.64 3.72 -0.43
N THR A 59 -3.67 4.26 0.79
CA THR A 59 -3.82 5.70 1.02
C THR A 59 -2.51 6.48 0.91
N SER A 60 -1.36 5.83 0.96
CA SER A 60 -0.04 6.49 0.89
C SER A 60 0.27 7.04 -0.50
N GLY A 61 -0.20 6.36 -1.56
CA GLY A 61 0.08 6.74 -2.96
C GLY A 61 1.53 6.52 -3.42
N HIS A 62 2.34 5.82 -2.62
CA HIS A 62 3.71 5.43 -2.98
C HIS A 62 3.72 4.08 -3.72
N GLU A 63 4.57 3.97 -4.74
CA GLU A 63 4.72 2.75 -5.56
C GLU A 63 5.99 1.98 -5.21
N THR A 64 7.07 2.69 -4.86
CA THR A 64 8.38 2.13 -4.49
C THR A 64 8.94 2.87 -3.29
N TYR A 65 9.62 2.13 -2.42
CA TYR A 65 10.31 2.63 -1.25
C TYR A 65 11.81 2.41 -1.40
N GLU A 66 12.58 3.50 -1.37
CA GLU A 66 14.04 3.46 -1.50
C GLU A 66 14.72 3.00 -0.19
N SER A 67 14.01 3.09 0.91
CA SER A 67 14.53 2.80 2.25
C SER A 67 13.42 2.48 3.23
N ARG A 68 13.77 1.74 4.28
CA ARG A 68 12.85 1.43 5.40
C ARG A 68 12.17 2.66 5.98
N ASN A 69 12.93 3.74 6.19
CA ASN A 69 12.40 4.97 6.73
C ASN A 69 11.33 5.60 5.81
N GLU A 70 11.46 5.44 4.50
CA GLU A 70 10.47 5.93 3.54
C GLU A 70 9.16 5.12 3.63
N LEU A 71 9.27 3.79 3.72
CA LEU A 71 8.13 2.90 3.96
C LEU A 71 7.44 3.22 5.30
N GLU A 72 8.20 3.41 6.38
CA GLU A 72 7.66 3.80 7.68
C GLU A 72 6.90 5.14 7.61
N LEU A 73 7.47 6.14 6.94
CA LEU A 73 6.82 7.43 6.74
C LEU A 73 5.53 7.29 5.92
N ALA A 74 5.52 6.46 4.89
CA ALA A 74 4.32 6.21 4.09
C ALA A 74 3.19 5.60 4.93
N ILE A 75 3.50 4.62 5.79
CA ILE A 75 2.55 4.01 6.72
C ILE A 75 2.01 5.04 7.71
N LEU A 76 2.89 5.84 8.32
CA LEU A 76 2.48 6.90 9.26
C LEU A 76 1.59 7.96 8.61
N ASN A 77 1.85 8.31 7.35
CA ASN A 77 1.02 9.23 6.58
C ASN A 77 -0.33 8.59 6.21
N GLY A 78 -0.36 7.31 5.88
CA GLY A 78 -1.58 6.59 5.55
C GLY A 78 -2.55 6.49 6.73
N VAL A 79 -2.06 6.10 7.92
CA VAL A 79 -2.84 6.05 9.16
C VAL A 79 -3.46 7.41 9.49
N ARG A 80 -2.75 8.52 9.20
CA ARG A 80 -3.29 9.87 9.40
C ARG A 80 -4.32 10.28 8.34
N ARG A 81 -4.22 9.75 7.12
CA ARG A 81 -5.07 10.14 5.99
C ARG A 81 -6.43 9.45 6.03
N ASP A 82 -6.50 8.20 6.51
CA ASP A 82 -7.80 7.55 6.75
C ASP A 82 -8.61 8.27 7.84
N ALA A 83 -7.93 8.71 8.90
CA ALA A 83 -8.52 9.54 9.96
C ALA A 83 -9.11 10.88 9.46
N VAL A 84 -8.81 11.31 8.23
CA VAL A 84 -9.29 12.57 7.62
C VAL A 84 -10.31 12.32 6.49
N GLY A 85 -10.54 11.07 6.09
CA GLY A 85 -11.53 10.68 5.08
C GLY A 85 -11.00 10.68 3.64
N ARG A 86 -11.25 9.57 2.93
CA ARG A 86 -10.81 9.24 1.56
C ARG A 86 -10.86 10.40 0.54
N PRO A 87 -9.72 10.92 0.05
CA PRO A 87 -9.66 11.56 -1.25
C PRO A 87 -9.51 10.45 -2.29
N ARG A 88 -10.62 10.07 -2.93
CA ARG A 88 -10.64 9.16 -4.08
C ARG A 88 -9.66 9.66 -5.14
N TYR A 89 -8.54 8.96 -5.35
CA TYR A 89 -7.77 9.05 -6.59
C TYR A 89 -7.67 7.66 -7.20
N SER A 90 -8.78 7.23 -7.79
CA SER A 90 -8.89 6.05 -8.65
C SER A 90 -8.61 6.42 -10.12
N ASP A 91 -7.64 7.30 -10.37
CA ASP A 91 -7.36 7.88 -11.71
C ASP A 91 -5.87 7.84 -12.10
N ARG A 92 -5.11 6.85 -11.61
CA ARG A 92 -3.78 6.57 -12.18
C ARG A 92 -3.67 5.12 -12.65
N GLY A 93 -4.64 4.73 -13.48
CA GLY A 93 -4.37 3.80 -14.55
C GLY A 93 -3.95 4.59 -15.79
N ASP A 94 -2.71 5.04 -15.85
CA ASP A 94 -2.03 5.26 -17.13
C ASP A 94 -0.52 5.15 -16.93
N SER A 95 0.02 4.03 -17.38
CA SER A 95 1.43 3.81 -17.66
C SER A 95 1.46 2.83 -18.83
N PRO A 96 2.43 2.88 -19.78
CA PRO A 96 3.46 3.88 -20.02
C PRO A 96 3.43 4.42 -21.47
N HIS A 97 4.20 5.48 -21.65
CA HIS A 97 4.84 5.95 -22.88
C HIS A 97 5.11 4.85 -23.94
N ASP A 98 4.34 4.82 -25.03
CA ASP A 98 4.76 4.23 -26.31
C ASP A 98 4.75 5.33 -27.37
N THR A 99 5.90 5.98 -27.50
CA THR A 99 6.26 6.71 -28.71
C THR A 99 6.85 5.68 -29.66
N ASP A 100 6.10 5.20 -30.66
CA ASP A 100 6.70 4.73 -31.91
C ASP A 100 5.80 4.95 -33.14
N GLU A 101 6.19 5.99 -33.87
CA GLU A 101 6.15 6.17 -35.31
C GLU A 101 5.95 4.90 -36.17
N GLN A 102 4.73 4.66 -36.66
CA GLN A 102 4.52 3.92 -37.92
C GLN A 102 3.78 4.80 -38.93
N THR A 103 4.64 5.54 -39.61
CA THR A 103 4.42 6.29 -40.84
C THR A 103 3.84 5.41 -41.96
N ARG A 104 2.88 6.00 -42.69
CA ARG A 104 2.58 5.82 -44.13
C ARG A 104 1.74 4.60 -44.54
N MET A 105 0.90 4.91 -45.53
CA MET A 105 0.18 4.04 -46.46
C MET A 105 -1.22 3.66 -45.99
N GLN A 106 -2.20 4.45 -46.46
CA GLN A 106 -3.39 3.98 -47.18
C GLN A 106 -4.40 5.12 -47.17
N GLN A 107 -4.65 5.73 -48.33
CA GLN A 107 -6.00 5.96 -48.88
C GLN A 107 -5.83 6.22 -50.38
N SER A 108 -5.73 5.13 -51.13
CA SER A 108 -6.16 5.09 -52.52
C SER A 108 -7.58 4.56 -52.49
N PHE A 109 -8.57 5.35 -52.89
CA PHE A 109 -9.78 4.93 -53.62
C PHE A 109 -10.36 6.15 -54.33
#